data_AF-A0A3A5UZ80-F1
#
_entry.id   AF-A0A3A5UZ80-F1
#
_cell.length_a   1.000
_cell.length_b   1.000
_cell.length_c   1.000
_cell.angle_alpha   90.00
_cell.angle_beta   90.00
_cell.angle_gamma   90.00
#
_symmetry.space_group_name_H-M   'P 1'
#
loop_
_entity.id
_entity.type
_entity.pdbx_description
1 polymer ?
#
loop_
_entity_poly.entity_id
_entity_poly.type
_entity_poly.pdbx_seq_one_letter_code
_entity_poly.pdbx_strand_id
1 'polypeptide(L)'
;AWIASNANMSSAPPGVDCNGKGWVMGTGSSSHCMCDEGWVRPGDDWLSCVSDGTSPNSSNNTDPHEESLGEYEIGHSTVTFIIDKDQRKRVAYSGIHWDVNDFLQDVKTLADE
;
A
#
# COMPACT_ATOMS: atom_id res chain seq x y z
N ALA A 1 3.61 19.10 -3.16
CA ALA A 1 4.41 18.44 -4.22
C ALA A 1 5.78 18.02 -3.69
N TRP A 2 6.25 16.82 -4.04
CA TRP A 2 7.64 16.39 -3.79
C TRP A 2 8.51 16.75 -5.00
N ILE A 3 9.58 17.49 -4.76
CA ILE A 3 10.62 17.80 -5.73
C ILE A 3 11.94 17.27 -5.16
N ALA A 4 12.72 16.58 -5.99
CA ALA A 4 14.05 16.12 -5.60
C ALA A 4 14.89 17.32 -5.14
N SER A 5 15.63 17.18 -4.03
CA SER A 5 16.34 18.29 -3.37
C SER A 5 17.39 18.99 -4.25
N ASN A 6 17.73 18.40 -5.40
CA ASN A 6 18.67 18.92 -6.39
C ASN A 6 18.01 19.47 -7.67
N ALA A 7 16.68 19.51 -7.74
CA ALA A 7 15.99 20.04 -8.90
C ALA A 7 16.01 21.58 -8.87
N ASN A 8 16.24 22.18 -10.04
CA ASN A 8 16.19 23.62 -10.20
C ASN A 8 14.72 24.09 -10.20
N MET A 9 14.27 24.67 -9.07
CA MET A 9 12.91 25.18 -8.85
C MET A 9 12.48 26.21 -9.91
N SER A 10 13.40 26.91 -10.57
CA SER A 10 13.10 27.86 -11.64
C SER A 10 12.71 27.19 -12.97
N SER A 11 12.97 25.88 -13.10
CA SER A 11 12.59 25.04 -14.24
C SER A 11 11.45 24.07 -13.92
N ALA A 12 10.92 24.11 -12.70
CA ALA A 12 9.62 23.51 -12.43
C ALA A 12 8.59 24.25 -13.30
N PRO A 13 7.70 23.54 -14.01
CA PRO A 13 6.54 24.18 -14.61
C PRO A 13 5.87 25.06 -13.54
N PRO A 14 5.27 26.22 -13.88
CA PRO A 14 4.42 26.93 -12.94
C PRO A 14 3.33 25.95 -12.52
N GLY A 15 3.58 25.29 -11.39
CA GLY A 15 2.78 24.20 -10.90
C GLY A 15 1.48 24.84 -10.52
N VAL A 16 0.42 24.49 -11.24
CA VAL A 16 -0.93 24.67 -10.75
C VAL A 16 -0.96 23.85 -9.46
N ASP A 17 -0.69 24.51 -8.35
CA ASP A 17 -0.84 23.95 -7.03
C ASP A 17 -2.33 24.05 -6.75
N CYS A 18 -2.93 22.97 -6.24
CA CYS A 18 -4.37 22.83 -6.03
C CYS A 18 -4.82 23.72 -4.87
N ASN A 19 -4.73 25.04 -5.08
CA ASN A 19 -4.81 26.10 -4.08
C ASN A 19 -3.86 25.91 -2.88
N GLY A 20 -2.70 25.28 -3.08
CA GLY A 20 -1.74 25.01 -2.00
C GLY A 20 -2.08 23.82 -1.12
N LYS A 21 -3.06 23.00 -1.53
CA LYS A 21 -3.67 21.90 -0.76
C LYS A 21 -3.66 20.57 -1.52
N GLY A 22 -2.73 20.41 -2.44
CA GLY A 22 -2.59 19.18 -3.20
C GLY A 22 -1.51 19.27 -4.27
N TRP A 23 -1.62 18.39 -5.26
CA TRP A 23 -0.74 18.36 -6.41
C TRP A 23 -1.50 17.96 -7.67
N VAL A 24 -1.10 18.50 -8.82
CA VAL A 24 -1.72 18.18 -10.10
C VAL A 24 -1.09 16.93 -10.71
N MET A 25 -1.93 15.96 -11.07
CA MET A 25 -1.61 14.80 -11.87
C MET A 25 -2.12 14.99 -13.30
N GLY A 26 -1.38 14.53 -14.30
CA GLY A 26 -1.76 14.62 -15.71
C GLY A 26 -1.37 15.93 -16.38
N THR A 27 -1.61 16.02 -17.69
CA THR A 27 -1.22 17.15 -18.53
C THR A 27 -2.35 17.54 -19.49
N GLY A 28 -2.47 18.82 -19.82
CA GLY A 28 -3.48 19.32 -20.76
C GLY A 28 -4.89 19.24 -20.18
N SER A 29 -5.88 18.85 -20.99
CA SER A 29 -7.29 18.76 -20.57
C SER A 29 -7.61 17.63 -19.59
N SER A 30 -6.65 16.73 -19.33
CA SER A 30 -6.79 15.61 -18.38
C SER A 30 -6.09 15.88 -17.05
N SER A 31 -5.60 17.09 -16.81
CA SER A 31 -4.98 17.45 -15.53
C SER A 31 -6.03 17.49 -14.42
N HIS A 32 -5.77 16.81 -13.32
CA HIS A 32 -6.63 16.85 -12.13
C HIS A 32 -5.83 16.97 -10.85
N CYS A 33 -6.47 17.57 -9.84
CA CYS A 33 -5.92 17.73 -8.51
C CYS A 33 -6.10 16.47 -7.66
N MET A 34 -4.98 16.05 -7.08
CA MET A 34 -4.91 15.07 -5.99
C MET A 34 -4.73 15.87 -4.70
N CYS A 35 -5.80 15.94 -3.91
CA CYS A 35 -5.85 16.76 -2.70
C CYS A 35 -5.15 16.09 -1.52
N ASP A 36 -4.57 16.92 -0.65
CA ASP A 36 -3.98 16.47 0.62
C ASP A 36 -5.06 16.05 1.62
N GLU A 37 -4.67 15.35 2.68
CA GLU A 37 -5.59 14.85 3.72
C GLU A 37 -6.48 15.96 4.31
N GLY A 38 -7.79 15.71 4.38
CA GLY A 38 -8.81 16.68 4.84
C GLY A 38 -9.31 17.64 3.75
N TRP A 39 -8.86 17.48 2.51
CA TRP A 39 -9.29 18.25 1.35
C TRP A 39 -9.85 17.33 0.28
N VAL A 40 -10.96 17.74 -0.31
CA VAL A 40 -11.66 17.00 -1.36
C VAL A 40 -11.81 17.87 -2.59
N ARG A 41 -11.91 17.21 -3.75
CA ARG A 41 -12.15 17.90 -5.02
C ARG A 41 -13.63 18.24 -5.14
N PRO A 42 -14.00 19.49 -5.49
CA PRO A 42 -15.38 19.81 -5.87
C PRO A 42 -15.77 19.01 -7.13
N GLY A 43 -17.05 18.62 -7.26
CA GLY A 43 -17.49 17.78 -8.38
C GLY A 43 -17.17 18.36 -9.77
N ASP A 44 -17.33 19.68 -9.92
CA ASP A 44 -17.18 20.36 -11.21
C ASP A 44 -15.80 21.02 -11.40
N ASP A 45 -15.02 21.19 -10.34
CA ASP A 45 -13.72 21.84 -10.39
C ASP A 45 -12.59 20.82 -10.19
N TRP A 46 -11.92 20.50 -11.29
CA TRP A 46 -10.87 19.48 -11.29
C TRP A 46 -9.49 20.00 -10.88
N LEU A 47 -9.35 21.32 -10.70
CA LEU A 47 -8.08 21.99 -10.43
C LEU A 47 -8.04 22.66 -9.06
N SER A 48 -9.03 22.40 -8.19
CA SER A 48 -9.04 22.91 -6.82
C SER A 48 -9.34 21.83 -5.78
N CYS A 49 -8.91 22.14 -4.57
CA CYS A 49 -9.19 21.37 -3.37
C CYS A 49 -9.95 22.26 -2.39
N VAL A 50 -11.05 21.76 -1.85
CA VAL A 50 -11.89 22.42 -0.83
C VAL A 50 -11.90 21.58 0.44
N SER A 51 -12.09 22.21 1.59
CA SER A 51 -12.20 21.49 2.85
C SER A 51 -13.41 20.56 2.82
N ASP A 52 -13.23 19.35 3.34
CA ASP A 52 -14.22 18.27 3.37
C ASP A 52 -15.58 18.69 3.97
N GLY A 53 -15.59 19.71 4.84
CA GLY A 53 -16.81 20.30 5.42
C GLY A 53 -17.55 21.35 4.58
N THR A 54 -17.11 21.65 3.35
CA THR A 54 -17.68 22.76 2.53
C THR A 54 -18.20 22.29 1.17
N SER A 55 -18.17 20.98 0.89
CA SER A 55 -18.74 20.44 -0.35
C SER A 55 -20.27 20.56 -0.33
N PRO A 56 -20.90 21.33 -1.23
CA PRO A 56 -22.36 21.46 -1.28
C PRO A 56 -23.07 20.17 -1.73
N ASN A 57 -22.32 19.13 -2.07
CA ASN A 57 -22.80 17.79 -2.37
C ASN A 57 -22.16 16.76 -1.44
N SER A 58 -22.34 16.94 -0.13
CA SER A 58 -22.27 15.83 0.83
C SER A 58 -23.51 14.93 0.62
N SER A 59 -23.60 14.32 -0.56
CA SER A 59 -24.45 13.15 -0.73
C SER A 59 -23.77 12.03 0.05
N ASN A 60 -24.48 11.43 0.99
CA ASN A 60 -24.21 10.13 1.60
C ASN A 60 -23.80 9.10 0.52
N ASN A 61 -22.55 9.13 0.10
CA ASN A 61 -21.97 8.17 -0.79
C ASN A 61 -20.92 7.47 0.06
N THR A 62 -21.40 6.53 0.87
CA THR A 62 -20.57 5.46 1.42
C THR A 62 -19.69 4.97 0.29
N ASP A 63 -18.39 5.22 0.41
CA ASP A 63 -17.43 4.81 -0.60
C ASP A 63 -17.48 3.27 -0.71
N PRO A 64 -17.99 2.70 -1.82
CA PRO A 64 -18.08 1.25 -1.97
C PRO A 64 -16.69 0.60 -2.03
N HIS A 65 -15.61 1.38 -2.20
CA HIS A 65 -14.26 0.87 -2.00
C HIS A 65 -13.97 0.53 -0.53
N GLU A 66 -14.45 1.32 0.42
CA GLU A 66 -14.16 1.11 1.85
C GLU A 66 -14.80 -0.19 2.37
N GLU A 67 -16.02 -0.49 1.90
CA GLU A 67 -16.75 -1.73 2.23
C GLU A 67 -16.12 -2.97 1.57
N SER A 68 -15.45 -2.81 0.43
CA SER A 68 -14.80 -3.91 -0.31
C SER A 68 -13.40 -4.26 0.21
N LEU A 69 -12.77 -3.39 1.00
CA LEU A 69 -11.48 -3.64 1.66
C LEU A 69 -11.63 -4.44 2.98
N GLY A 70 -12.86 -4.71 3.41
CA GLY A 70 -13.18 -5.22 4.74
C GLY A 70 -12.58 -6.57 5.11
N GLU A 71 -12.45 -7.55 4.20
CA GLU A 71 -11.95 -8.89 4.57
C GLU A 71 -11.26 -9.63 3.40
N TYR A 72 -10.24 -9.02 2.78
CA TYR A 72 -9.25 -9.83 2.04
C TYR A 72 -8.05 -10.11 2.94
N GLU A 73 -8.19 -11.11 3.81
CA GLU A 73 -7.04 -11.71 4.49
C GLU A 73 -6.24 -12.49 3.45
N ILE A 74 -5.15 -11.90 2.96
CA ILE A 74 -4.13 -12.67 2.22
C ILE A 74 -3.56 -13.67 3.22
N GLY A 75 -3.98 -14.93 3.13
CA GLY A 75 -3.50 -16.00 3.98
C GLY A 75 -1.99 -16.19 3.81
N HIS A 76 -1.20 -15.57 4.69
CA HIS A 76 0.24 -15.77 4.76
C HIS A 76 0.52 -17.18 5.31
N SER A 77 0.69 -18.14 4.40
CA SER A 77 1.16 -19.47 4.75
C SER A 77 2.68 -19.50 4.75
N THR A 78 3.27 -19.65 5.93
CA THR A 78 4.71 -19.93 6.09
C THR A 78 4.90 -21.44 6.15
N VAL A 79 5.92 -21.97 5.48
CA VAL A 79 6.29 -23.39 5.61
C VAL A 79 7.79 -23.49 5.85
N THR A 80 8.19 -24.22 6.87
CA THR A 80 9.59 -24.53 7.18
C THR A 80 9.93 -25.93 6.72
N PHE A 81 11.04 -26.11 6.00
CA PHE A 81 11.49 -27.44 5.55
C PHE A 81 12.81 -27.82 6.21
N ILE A 82 12.99 -29.11 6.51
CA ILE A 82 14.29 -29.70 6.82
C ILE A 82 14.76 -30.48 5.58
N ILE A 83 15.94 -30.14 5.08
CA ILE A 83 16.56 -30.71 3.88
C ILE A 83 17.77 -31.56 4.30
N ASP A 84 17.89 -32.78 3.75
CA ASP A 84 19.02 -33.66 4.02
C ASP A 84 20.29 -33.32 3.20
N LYS A 85 21.35 -34.11 3.42
CA LYS A 85 22.65 -33.99 2.73
C LYS A 85 22.54 -34.25 1.22
N ASP A 86 21.53 -35.00 0.78
CA ASP A 86 21.22 -35.30 -0.62
C ASP A 86 20.27 -34.27 -1.28
N GLN A 87 20.00 -33.15 -0.60
CA GLN A 87 19.08 -32.09 -1.03
C GLN A 87 17.60 -32.51 -1.14
N ARG A 88 17.18 -33.53 -0.41
CA ARG A 88 15.79 -34.00 -0.36
C ARG A 88 15.05 -33.36 0.80
N LYS A 89 13.82 -32.94 0.55
CA LYS A 89 12.90 -32.44 1.59
C LYS A 89 12.46 -33.62 2.45
N ARG A 90 12.85 -33.65 3.73
CA ARG A 90 12.53 -34.74 4.67
C ARG A 90 11.31 -34.42 5.51
N VAL A 91 11.24 -33.19 6.01
CA VAL A 91 10.17 -32.72 6.91
C VAL A 91 9.65 -31.37 6.43
N ALA A 92 8.36 -31.13 6.64
CA ALA A 92 7.69 -29.87 6.35
C ALA A 92 6.79 -29.47 7.53
N TYR A 93 7.02 -28.28 8.09
CA TYR A 93 6.23 -27.68 9.14
C TYR A 93 5.36 -26.57 8.55
N SER A 94 4.05 -26.67 8.70
CA SER A 94 3.10 -25.66 8.23
C SER A 94 2.82 -24.60 9.29
N GLY A 95 2.80 -23.34 8.87
CA GLY A 95 2.55 -22.19 9.74
C GLY A 95 3.75 -21.79 10.58
N ILE A 96 3.50 -20.92 11.56
CA ILE A 96 4.52 -20.36 12.46
C ILE A 96 4.51 -20.98 13.86
N HIS A 97 3.56 -21.88 14.15
CA HIS A 97 3.34 -22.46 15.48
C HIS A 97 3.93 -23.87 15.61
N TRP A 98 5.11 -24.11 15.05
CA TRP A 98 5.81 -25.38 15.23
C TRP A 98 6.55 -25.40 16.58
N ASP A 99 6.62 -26.58 17.22
CA ASP A 99 7.30 -26.74 18.49
C ASP A 99 8.83 -26.85 18.30
N VAL A 100 9.58 -26.14 19.12
CA VAL A 100 11.05 -26.06 19.01
C VAL A 100 11.71 -27.39 19.38
N ASN A 101 11.16 -28.14 20.33
CA ASN A 101 11.73 -29.42 20.74
C ASN A 101 11.51 -30.48 19.67
N ASP A 102 10.32 -30.52 19.07
CA ASP A 102 10.01 -31.42 17.95
C ASP A 102 10.91 -31.10 16.75
N PHE A 103 11.06 -29.82 16.40
CA PHE A 103 11.96 -29.40 15.33
C PHE A 103 13.42 -29.81 15.59
N LEU A 104 13.92 -29.57 16.82
CA LEU A 104 15.29 -29.95 17.18
C LEU A 104 15.49 -31.48 17.16
N GLN A 105 14.47 -32.23 17.57
CA GLN A 105 14.52 -33.69 17.54
C GLN A 105 14.63 -34.20 16.11
N ASP A 106 13.84 -33.67 15.19
CA ASP A 106 13.89 -34.02 13.77
C ASP A 106 15.26 -33.68 13.15
N VAL A 107 15.81 -32.50 13.47
CA VAL A 107 17.15 -32.11 12.99
C VAL A 107 18.22 -33.09 13.46
N LYS A 108 18.20 -33.51 14.74
CA LYS A 108 19.17 -34.48 15.27
C LYS A 108 19.02 -35.83 14.59
N THR A 109 17.80 -36.35 14.50
CA THR A 109 17.51 -37.63 13.85
C THR A 109 18.00 -37.65 12.41
N LEU A 110 17.77 -36.58 11.65
CA LEU A 110 18.21 -36.48 10.25
C LEU A 110 19.71 -36.19 10.09
N ALA A 111 20.37 -35.61 11.10
CA ALA A 111 21.81 -35.39 11.08
C ALA A 111 22.60 -36.69 11.25
N ASP A 112 22.05 -37.62 12.04
CA ASP A 112 22.61 -38.93 12.34
C ASP A 112 22.38 -39.98 11.22
N GLU A 113 21.52 -39.68 10.24
CA GLU A 113 21.38 -40.43 8.96
C GLU A 113 22.59 -40.21 8.02
#